data_AF-A0A6H9Y3W1-F1
#
_entry.id   AF-A0A6H9Y3W1-F1
#
_cell.length_a   1.000
_cell.length_b   1.000
_cell.length_c   1.000
_cell.angle_alpha   90.00
_cell.angle_beta   90.00
_cell.angle_gamma   90.00
#
_symmetry.space_group_name_H-M   'P 1'
#
loop_
_entity.id
_entity.type
_entity.pdbx_description
1 polymer ?
#
loop_
_entity_poly.entity_id
_entity_poly.type
_entity_poly.pdbx_seq_one_letter_code
_entity_poly.pdbx_strand_id
1 'polypeptide(L)'
;MDLLLQQILGYAKAAWRRRWWGVAVAWLICIVGWTWVMIIPDRYQASARVYVDTQTLLKPLLSGLAAEPNVEQQIKLMTRQLVSRPTLEKVARMTDLDVKAKTPEQTEKMLNELAAKISIADAGRENLYTISYQDANGDLAKKVVQSLLTIFVESSLGKTRQDISSSQRFIEEQLQQYQQKLTDSENALKEFKQKHIGMMPGQGGDYYAKLAETSGLMRQAQLDQQEAINRRNQLKRQLSDEEPELSAAAAAVSTNTEIDGRIQALQKQMDQLRLQYTDLHPDIQATKRLIDRLEEQKKIELAAQKKADPAGARIQNPVYQQLTIAIAEADATVASLNARVAEYQRRYGDLRNASNMIPQVEQEYTQLMRDYDVYRQNYDALLKRRESVTMSGEVESKTDTVDFRVIDPPFVPSQPAWPNRPLLLSLVTLAGLGAGIAVAFLLSQLRRTVTDRRALRELTGLPLLGAVSRVETDETKRRKRKGLLTYLAALGSLIAAYGGVMVVQLIMSRAG
;
A
#
# COMPACT_ATOMS: atom_id res chain seq x y z
N MET A 1 -54.24 -15.82 47.11
CA MET A 1 -52.92 -16.31 47.54
C MET A 1 -53.01 -17.40 48.62
N ASP A 2 -54.07 -17.43 49.44
CA ASP A 2 -54.21 -18.40 50.53
C ASP A 2 -54.29 -19.87 50.10
N LEU A 3 -54.87 -20.14 48.93
CA LEU A 3 -54.97 -21.51 48.38
C LEU A 3 -53.59 -22.09 48.04
N LEU A 4 -52.69 -21.28 47.45
CA LEU A 4 -51.33 -21.71 47.13
C LEU A 4 -50.49 -21.93 48.39
N LEU A 5 -50.61 -21.04 49.38
CA LEU A 5 -49.91 -21.18 50.66
C LEU A 5 -50.37 -22.41 51.43
N GLN A 6 -51.67 -22.70 51.44
CA GLN A 6 -52.22 -23.91 52.08
C GLN A 6 -51.77 -25.19 51.38
N GLN A 7 -51.70 -25.19 50.06
CA GLN A 7 -51.21 -26.33 49.28
C GLN A 7 -49.71 -26.59 49.52
N ILE A 8 -48.89 -25.54 49.54
CA ILE A 8 -47.45 -25.62 49.87
C ILE A 8 -47.25 -26.12 51.30
N LEU A 9 -48.02 -25.62 52.27
CA LEU A 9 -47.96 -26.08 53.67
C LEU A 9 -48.42 -27.54 53.81
N GLY A 10 -49.40 -27.98 53.01
CA GLY A 10 -49.83 -29.37 52.92
C GLY A 10 -48.72 -30.30 52.43
N TYR A 11 -48.05 -29.92 51.34
CA TYR A 11 -46.90 -30.65 50.81
C TYR A 11 -45.71 -30.63 51.78
N ALA A 12 -45.41 -29.51 52.42
CA ALA A 12 -44.35 -29.39 53.41
C ALA A 12 -44.60 -30.31 54.63
N LYS A 13 -45.83 -30.38 55.14
CA LYS A 13 -46.22 -31.29 56.23
C LYS A 13 -46.13 -32.76 55.81
N ALA A 14 -46.48 -33.08 54.56
CA ALA A 14 -46.36 -34.43 54.01
C ALA A 14 -44.90 -34.85 53.85
N ALA A 15 -44.04 -33.98 53.32
CA ALA A 15 -42.60 -34.17 53.22
C ALA A 15 -41.94 -34.31 54.60
N TRP A 16 -42.39 -33.53 55.59
CA TRP A 16 -41.86 -33.58 56.96
C TRP A 16 -42.02 -34.96 57.62
N ARG A 17 -43.06 -35.72 57.28
CA ARG A 17 -43.20 -37.10 57.79
C ARG A 17 -42.15 -38.06 57.25
N ARG A 18 -41.56 -37.77 56.09
CA ARG A 18 -40.53 -38.59 55.44
C ARG A 18 -39.13 -38.00 55.54
N ARG A 19 -38.94 -37.00 56.40
CA ARG A 19 -37.68 -36.28 56.60
C ARG A 19 -36.46 -37.19 56.85
N TRP A 20 -36.65 -38.37 57.44
CA TRP A 20 -35.57 -39.35 57.65
C TRP A 20 -35.03 -39.94 56.35
N TRP A 21 -35.89 -40.18 55.35
CA TRP A 21 -35.45 -40.60 54.01
C TRP A 21 -34.69 -39.48 53.30
N GLY A 22 -35.14 -38.23 53.45
CA GLY A 22 -34.42 -37.07 52.91
C GLY A 22 -33.03 -36.88 53.53
N VAL A 23 -32.92 -37.04 54.86
CA VAL A 23 -31.62 -36.95 55.57
C VAL A 23 -30.69 -38.11 55.18
N ALA A 24 -31.22 -39.34 55.08
CA ALA A 24 -30.42 -40.50 54.65
C ALA A 24 -29.86 -40.32 53.24
N VAL A 25 -30.67 -39.82 52.31
CA VAL A 25 -30.24 -39.51 50.93
C VAL A 25 -29.23 -38.38 50.90
N ALA A 26 -29.45 -37.31 51.67
CA ALA A 26 -28.51 -36.19 51.76
C ALA A 26 -27.14 -36.66 52.28
N TRP A 27 -27.11 -37.50 53.32
CA TRP A 27 -25.89 -38.09 53.86
C TRP A 27 -25.19 -39.00 52.83
N LEU A 28 -25.94 -39.85 52.13
CA LEU A 28 -25.39 -40.74 51.11
C LEU A 28 -24.71 -39.92 49.99
N ILE A 29 -25.40 -38.91 49.46
CA ILE A 29 -24.86 -38.05 48.39
C ILE A 29 -23.63 -37.27 48.88
N CYS A 30 -23.66 -36.74 50.11
CA CYS A 30 -22.51 -36.01 50.65
C CYS A 30 -21.31 -36.92 50.86
N ILE A 31 -21.49 -38.12 51.44
CA ILE A 31 -20.37 -39.07 51.63
C ILE A 31 -19.78 -39.48 50.29
N VAL A 32 -20.61 -39.89 49.33
CA VAL A 32 -20.15 -40.31 48.00
C VAL A 32 -19.47 -39.15 47.27
N GLY A 33 -20.08 -37.96 47.29
CA GLY A 33 -19.55 -36.80 46.59
C GLY A 33 -18.27 -36.24 47.22
N TRP A 34 -18.16 -36.19 48.55
CA TRP A 34 -16.91 -35.79 49.22
C TRP A 34 -15.78 -36.78 48.94
N THR A 35 -16.07 -38.08 49.00
CA THR A 35 -15.10 -39.13 48.66
C THR A 35 -14.62 -38.99 47.22
N TRP A 36 -15.55 -38.75 46.29
CA TRP A 36 -15.22 -38.52 44.89
C TRP A 36 -14.34 -37.29 44.68
N VAL A 37 -14.64 -36.16 45.33
CA VAL A 37 -13.84 -34.92 45.24
C VAL A 37 -12.41 -35.12 45.79
N MET A 38 -12.22 -35.99 46.79
CA MET A 38 -10.89 -36.31 47.33
C MET A 38 -10.04 -37.20 46.41
N ILE A 39 -10.68 -38.01 45.55
CA ILE A 39 -9.97 -38.91 44.61
C ILE A 39 -9.50 -38.15 43.36
N ILE A 40 -10.06 -36.98 43.06
CA ILE A 40 -9.67 -36.19 41.89
C ILE A 40 -8.22 -35.71 42.04
N PRO A 41 -7.33 -36.04 41.07
CA PRO A 41 -5.93 -35.66 41.13
C PRO A 41 -5.75 -34.16 41.01
N ASP A 42 -4.79 -33.64 41.78
CA ASP A 42 -4.41 -32.24 41.75
C ASP A 42 -3.65 -31.92 40.46
N ARG A 43 -3.98 -30.78 39.83
CA ARG A 43 -3.29 -30.26 38.66
C ARG A 43 -2.72 -28.89 38.95
N TYR A 44 -1.42 -28.76 38.73
CA TYR A 44 -0.68 -27.52 38.87
C TYR A 44 -0.62 -26.82 37.52
N GLN A 45 -0.83 -25.50 37.52
CA GLN A 45 -0.69 -24.68 36.33
C GLN A 45 0.59 -23.87 36.45
N ALA A 46 1.52 -24.05 35.52
CA ALA A 46 2.61 -23.10 35.31
C ALA A 46 2.12 -22.02 34.34
N SER A 47 2.46 -20.76 34.62
CA SER A 47 2.23 -19.66 33.70
C SER A 47 3.45 -18.76 33.58
N ALA A 48 3.69 -18.24 32.38
CA ALA A 48 4.68 -17.21 32.11
C ALA A 48 4.03 -16.08 31.30
N ARG A 49 4.47 -14.84 31.55
CA ARG A 49 3.99 -13.68 30.81
C ARG A 49 5.11 -13.12 29.94
N VAL A 50 4.79 -12.97 28.66
CA VAL A 50 5.72 -12.53 27.63
C VAL A 50 5.17 -11.27 26.99
N TYR A 51 5.99 -10.22 26.97
CA TYR A 51 5.74 -9.06 26.13
C TYR A 51 6.30 -9.33 24.74
N VAL A 52 5.46 -9.19 23.72
CA VAL A 52 5.90 -9.30 22.32
C VAL A 52 5.92 -7.90 21.74
N ASP A 53 7.12 -7.38 21.50
CA ASP A 53 7.24 -6.12 20.78
C ASP A 53 6.85 -6.35 19.31
N THR A 54 5.67 -5.85 18.93
CA THR A 54 5.16 -5.92 17.57
C THR A 54 5.58 -4.70 16.73
N GLN A 55 6.30 -3.75 17.31
CA GLN A 55 6.84 -2.59 16.61
C GLN A 55 8.26 -2.91 16.14
N THR A 56 8.36 -3.69 15.06
CA THR A 56 9.65 -3.84 14.39
C THR A 56 10.11 -2.44 13.93
N LEU A 57 11.37 -2.09 14.19
CA LEU A 57 11.98 -0.84 13.72
C LEU A 57 11.87 -0.68 12.19
N LEU A 58 11.68 -1.81 11.50
CA LEU A 58 11.43 -1.92 10.06
C LEU A 58 10.03 -1.47 9.62
N LYS A 59 9.03 -1.40 10.51
CA LYS A 59 7.63 -1.07 10.15
C LYS A 59 7.47 0.30 9.48
N PRO A 60 7.95 1.43 10.06
CA PRO A 60 7.94 2.71 9.35
C PRO A 60 8.90 2.73 8.15
N LEU A 61 9.92 1.87 8.18
CA LEU A 61 10.87 1.68 7.09
C LEU A 61 10.37 0.69 6.04
N LEU A 62 9.16 0.14 6.09
CA LEU A 62 8.59 -0.72 5.03
C LEU A 62 7.16 -0.30 4.65
N SER A 63 6.52 0.55 5.46
CA SER A 63 5.25 1.19 5.14
C SER A 63 5.32 1.87 3.77
N GLY A 64 4.36 1.54 2.90
CA GLY A 64 4.22 2.10 1.55
C GLY A 64 4.90 1.35 0.40
N LEU A 65 5.73 0.33 0.65
CA LEU A 65 6.35 -0.50 -0.41
C LEU A 65 5.72 -1.89 -0.56
N ALA A 66 5.13 -2.42 0.51
CA ALA A 66 4.48 -3.73 0.54
C ALA A 66 3.16 -3.66 1.32
N ALA A 67 2.25 -4.58 1.04
CA ALA A 67 1.01 -4.72 1.81
C ALA A 67 1.36 -5.01 3.27
N GLU A 68 0.86 -4.16 4.19
CA GLU A 68 1.11 -4.32 5.61
C GLU A 68 0.46 -5.62 6.13
N PRO A 69 1.23 -6.55 6.72
CA PRO A 69 0.65 -7.70 7.38
C PRO A 69 -0.22 -7.24 8.55
N ASN A 70 -1.46 -7.73 8.63
CA ASN A 70 -2.31 -7.45 9.79
C ASN A 70 -1.66 -8.07 11.03
N VAL A 71 -1.38 -7.25 12.04
CA VAL A 71 -0.73 -7.65 13.31
C VAL A 71 -1.50 -8.81 13.97
N GLU A 72 -2.83 -8.77 13.90
CA GLU A 72 -3.70 -9.83 14.44
C GLU A 72 -3.50 -11.18 13.72
N GLN A 73 -3.29 -11.14 12.40
CA GLN A 73 -2.98 -12.34 11.62
C GLN A 73 -1.58 -12.87 11.95
N GLN A 74 -0.59 -12.00 12.12
CA GLN A 74 0.76 -12.38 12.50
C GLN A 74 0.79 -13.07 13.87
N ILE A 75 0.04 -12.54 14.84
CA ILE A 75 -0.11 -13.15 16.18
C ILE A 75 -0.78 -14.52 16.08
N LYS A 76 -1.87 -14.65 15.32
CA LYS A 76 -2.55 -15.95 15.12
C LYS A 76 -1.62 -16.99 14.49
N LEU A 77 -0.72 -16.57 13.60
CA LEU A 77 0.31 -17.42 13.01
C LEU A 77 1.39 -17.78 14.04
N MET A 78 1.84 -16.84 14.88
CA MET A 78 2.80 -17.11 15.95
C MET A 78 2.27 -18.13 16.96
N THR A 79 1.01 -17.99 17.41
CA THR A 79 0.37 -18.96 18.31
C THR A 79 0.28 -20.35 17.69
N ARG A 80 -0.06 -20.45 16.40
CA ARG A 80 -0.07 -21.72 15.66
C ARG A 80 1.33 -22.33 15.52
N GLN A 81 2.35 -21.50 15.31
CA GLN A 81 3.74 -21.94 15.21
C GLN A 81 4.29 -22.43 16.55
N LEU A 82 3.88 -21.80 17.66
CA LEU A 82 4.25 -22.21 19.01
C LEU A 82 3.72 -23.61 19.38
N VAL A 83 2.52 -23.96 18.92
CA VAL A 83 1.91 -25.28 19.13
C VAL A 83 2.18 -26.22 17.94
N SER A 84 3.15 -25.89 17.10
CA SER A 84 3.51 -26.74 15.96
C SER A 84 4.31 -27.97 16.40
N ARG A 85 4.15 -29.07 15.67
CA ARG A 85 4.83 -30.34 15.94
C ARG A 85 6.36 -30.19 16.17
N PRO A 86 7.13 -29.48 15.33
CA PRO A 86 8.58 -29.32 15.55
C PRO A 86 8.91 -28.61 16.87
N THR A 87 8.11 -27.61 17.26
CA THR A 87 8.26 -26.92 18.54
C THR A 87 7.94 -27.85 19.71
N LEU A 88 6.84 -28.59 19.63
CA LEU A 88 6.43 -29.52 20.69
C LEU A 88 7.44 -30.68 20.86
N GLU A 89 8.03 -31.17 19.77
CA GLU A 89 9.09 -32.18 19.80
C GLU A 89 10.38 -31.65 20.45
N LYS A 90 10.73 -30.36 20.23
CA LYS A 90 11.85 -29.73 20.93
C LYS A 90 11.55 -29.55 22.42
N VAL A 91 10.35 -29.10 22.77
CA VAL A 91 9.92 -28.97 24.17
C VAL A 91 9.94 -30.34 24.88
N ALA A 92 9.43 -31.39 24.25
CA ALA A 92 9.44 -32.74 24.79
C ALA A 92 10.86 -33.25 25.08
N ARG A 93 11.80 -32.98 24.17
CA ARG A 93 13.24 -33.30 24.35
C ARG A 93 13.88 -32.50 25.47
N MET A 94 13.60 -31.20 25.59
CA MET A 94 14.16 -30.34 26.65
C MET A 94 13.60 -30.66 28.05
N THR A 95 12.50 -31.41 28.14
CA THR A 95 11.80 -31.72 29.39
C THR A 95 11.83 -33.21 29.74
N ASP A 96 12.58 -34.01 28.98
CA ASP A 96 12.70 -35.47 29.12
C ASP A 96 11.35 -36.22 29.04
N LEU A 97 10.34 -35.64 28.37
CA LEU A 97 9.04 -36.29 28.16
C LEU A 97 9.12 -37.36 27.07
N ASP A 98 10.01 -37.18 26.11
CA ASP A 98 10.30 -38.11 25.02
C ASP A 98 10.79 -39.48 25.52
N VAL A 99 11.49 -39.52 26.66
CA VAL A 99 11.93 -40.76 27.32
C VAL A 99 10.78 -41.72 27.62
N LYS A 100 9.56 -41.21 27.80
CA LYS A 100 8.35 -42.01 28.05
C LYS A 100 7.72 -42.60 26.79
N ALA A 101 8.04 -42.06 25.61
CA ALA A 101 7.43 -42.44 24.34
C ALA A 101 8.46 -43.17 23.45
N LYS A 102 8.36 -44.51 23.38
CA LYS A 102 9.34 -45.35 22.65
C LYS A 102 8.90 -45.69 21.22
N THR A 103 7.62 -45.53 20.90
CA THR A 103 7.08 -45.79 19.56
C THR A 103 6.57 -44.51 18.88
N PRO A 104 6.56 -44.46 17.53
CA PRO A 104 6.03 -43.30 16.80
C PRO A 104 4.60 -42.92 17.20
N GLU A 105 3.73 -43.91 17.40
CA GLU A 105 2.35 -43.69 17.86
C GLU A 105 2.27 -43.11 19.28
N GLN A 106 3.17 -43.53 20.18
CA GLN A 106 3.24 -42.97 21.53
C GLN A 106 3.74 -41.53 21.49
N THR A 107 4.71 -41.22 20.62
CA THR A 107 5.19 -39.84 20.45
C THR A 107 4.08 -38.93 19.94
N GLU A 108 3.30 -39.38 18.97
CA GLU A 108 2.20 -38.59 18.41
C GLU A 108 1.09 -38.33 19.44
N LYS A 109 0.70 -39.35 20.21
CA LYS A 109 -0.26 -39.19 21.31
C LYS A 109 0.26 -38.21 22.36
N MET A 110 1.52 -38.33 22.78
CA MET A 110 2.14 -37.42 23.73
C MET A 110 2.14 -35.98 23.23
N LEU A 111 2.52 -35.74 21.96
CA LEU A 111 2.53 -34.41 21.37
C LEU A 111 1.12 -33.80 21.29
N ASN A 112 0.11 -34.60 20.94
CA ASN A 112 -1.28 -34.16 20.92
C ASN A 112 -1.80 -33.82 22.33
N GLU A 113 -1.45 -34.62 23.34
CA GLU A 113 -1.77 -34.30 24.74
C GLU A 113 -1.07 -33.02 25.22
N LEU A 114 0.19 -32.83 24.83
CA LEU A 114 0.97 -31.64 25.16
C LEU A 114 0.36 -30.40 24.51
N ALA A 115 0.00 -30.49 23.23
CA ALA A 115 -0.71 -29.43 22.49
C ALA A 115 -2.04 -29.05 23.14
N ALA A 116 -2.84 -30.04 23.56
CA ALA A 116 -4.15 -29.82 24.17
C ALA A 116 -4.07 -29.17 25.57
N LYS A 117 -2.98 -29.41 26.30
CA LYS A 117 -2.73 -28.85 27.65
C LYS A 117 -2.07 -27.47 27.64
N ILE A 118 -1.47 -27.06 26.52
CA ILE A 118 -0.92 -25.70 26.37
C ILE A 118 -2.06 -24.76 26.03
N SER A 119 -2.18 -23.68 26.81
CA SER A 119 -3.11 -22.59 26.51
C SER A 119 -2.35 -21.27 26.45
N ILE A 120 -2.57 -20.52 25.37
CA ILE A 120 -2.00 -19.20 25.14
C ILE A 120 -3.16 -18.21 25.14
N ALA A 121 -3.21 -17.35 26.13
CA ALA A 121 -4.22 -16.32 26.26
C ALA A 121 -3.63 -14.95 25.98
N ASP A 122 -4.35 -14.15 25.21
CA ASP A 122 -4.07 -12.72 25.05
C ASP A 122 -4.51 -11.99 26.32
N ALA A 123 -3.58 -11.29 26.97
CA ALA A 123 -3.85 -10.52 28.18
C ALA A 123 -4.35 -9.09 27.90
N GLY A 124 -4.59 -8.71 26.64
CA GLY A 124 -5.27 -7.47 26.25
C GLY A 124 -4.40 -6.46 25.48
N ARG A 125 -4.77 -5.17 25.57
CA ARG A 125 -4.29 -4.02 24.75
C ARG A 125 -2.77 -3.73 24.80
N GLU A 126 -1.99 -4.48 25.57
CA GLU A 126 -0.59 -4.18 25.87
C GLU A 126 0.41 -5.18 25.24
N ASN A 127 0.01 -5.95 24.22
CA ASN A 127 0.87 -7.00 23.59
C ASN A 127 1.45 -8.00 24.61
N LEU A 128 0.67 -8.30 25.66
CA LEU A 128 1.04 -9.23 26.72
C LEU A 128 0.39 -10.58 26.47
N TYR A 129 1.19 -11.63 26.44
CA TYR A 129 0.72 -13.00 26.24
C TYR A 129 1.03 -13.84 27.47
N THR A 130 0.01 -14.55 27.94
CA THR A 130 0.16 -15.51 29.02
C THR A 130 0.21 -16.91 28.43
N ILE A 131 1.35 -17.56 28.54
CA ILE A 131 1.53 -18.97 28.18
C ILE A 131 1.29 -19.79 29.44
N SER A 132 0.43 -20.80 29.34
CA SER A 132 0.07 -21.65 30.48
C SER A 132 0.07 -23.13 30.11
N TYR A 133 0.46 -23.97 31.07
CA TYR A 133 0.46 -25.43 30.93
C TYR A 133 0.05 -26.08 32.25
N GLN A 134 -0.85 -27.07 32.16
CA GLN A 134 -1.39 -27.78 33.32
C GLN A 134 -0.93 -29.23 33.34
N ASP A 135 -0.33 -29.65 34.45
CA ASP A 135 0.04 -31.05 34.67
C ASP A 135 -0.03 -31.46 36.15
N ALA A 136 0.01 -32.78 36.42
CA ALA A 136 0.01 -33.30 37.79
C ALA A 136 1.33 -33.00 38.51
N ASN A 137 2.43 -32.84 37.77
CA ASN A 137 3.73 -32.47 38.34
C ASN A 137 4.01 -30.98 38.08
N GLY A 138 4.07 -30.18 39.16
CA GLY A 138 4.38 -28.76 39.10
C GLY A 138 5.74 -28.45 38.47
N ASP A 139 6.79 -29.20 38.82
CA ASP A 139 8.14 -28.99 38.26
C ASP A 139 8.18 -29.26 36.75
N LEU A 140 7.49 -30.31 36.31
CA LEU A 140 7.35 -30.61 34.88
C LEU A 140 6.61 -29.46 34.18
N ALA A 141 5.52 -28.98 34.77
CA ALA A 141 4.77 -27.87 34.20
C ALA A 141 5.63 -26.60 34.06
N LYS A 142 6.43 -26.28 35.08
CA LYS A 142 7.40 -25.18 35.04
C LYS A 142 8.42 -25.35 33.92
N LYS A 143 9.03 -26.54 33.81
CA LYS A 143 10.02 -26.85 32.77
C LYS A 143 9.44 -26.74 31.37
N VAL A 144 8.21 -27.22 31.14
CA VAL A 144 7.53 -27.12 29.84
C VAL A 144 7.32 -25.67 29.43
N VAL A 145 6.80 -24.83 30.33
CA VAL A 145 6.59 -23.40 30.03
C VAL A 145 7.93 -22.68 29.83
N GLN A 146 8.97 -23.01 30.62
CA GLN A 146 10.32 -22.46 30.45
C GLN A 146 10.91 -22.82 29.08
N SER A 147 10.86 -24.09 28.68
CA SER A 147 11.38 -24.54 27.39
C SER A 147 10.63 -23.92 26.23
N LEU A 148 9.30 -23.81 26.33
CA LEU A 148 8.48 -23.15 25.31
C LEU A 148 8.82 -21.66 25.19
N LEU A 149 9.04 -20.98 26.32
CA LEU A 149 9.50 -19.59 26.34
C LEU A 149 10.88 -19.43 25.69
N THR A 150 11.84 -20.29 26.03
CA THR A 150 13.18 -20.27 25.44
C THR A 150 13.12 -20.48 23.92
N ILE A 151 12.37 -21.48 23.44
CA ILE A 151 12.21 -21.74 22.00
C ILE A 151 11.51 -20.57 21.30
N PHE A 152 10.52 -19.94 21.95
CA PHE A 152 9.86 -18.77 21.40
C PHE A 152 10.82 -17.60 21.19
N VAL A 153 11.62 -17.28 22.22
CA VAL A 153 12.61 -16.20 22.15
C VAL A 153 13.65 -16.49 21.07
N GLU A 154 14.20 -17.71 21.03
CA GLU A 154 15.20 -18.12 20.03
C GLU A 154 14.63 -18.09 18.60
N SER A 155 13.40 -18.60 18.41
CA SER A 155 12.74 -18.60 17.10
C SER A 155 12.35 -17.19 16.64
N SER A 156 12.00 -16.30 17.56
CA SER A 156 11.67 -14.91 17.24
C SER A 156 12.91 -14.14 16.80
N LEU A 157 14.02 -14.26 17.54
CA LEU A 157 15.32 -13.66 17.19
C LEU A 157 15.79 -14.09 15.80
N GLY A 158 15.72 -15.39 15.49
CA GLY A 158 16.07 -15.91 14.17
C GLY A 158 15.22 -15.31 13.04
N LYS A 159 13.91 -15.14 13.30
CA LYS A 159 12.98 -14.56 12.32
C LYS A 159 13.24 -13.07 12.09
N THR A 160 13.46 -12.27 13.14
CA THR A 160 13.80 -10.85 13.01
C THR A 160 15.05 -10.65 12.17
N ARG A 161 16.11 -11.44 12.42
CA ARG A 161 17.34 -11.39 11.63
C ARG A 161 17.11 -11.78 10.17
N GLN A 162 16.28 -12.80 9.92
CA GLN A 162 15.89 -13.20 8.57
C GLN A 162 15.10 -12.09 7.87
N ASP A 163 14.16 -11.42 8.55
CA ASP A 163 13.34 -10.34 8.02
C ASP A 163 14.16 -9.09 7.69
N ILE A 164 15.18 -8.75 8.49
CA ILE A 164 16.16 -7.71 8.15
C ILE A 164 16.92 -8.09 6.87
N SER A 165 17.42 -9.32 6.79
CA SER A 165 18.21 -9.78 5.63
C SER A 165 17.40 -9.87 4.33
N SER A 166 16.10 -10.20 4.40
CA SER A 166 15.21 -10.24 3.24
C SER A 166 14.83 -8.84 2.80
N SER A 167 14.60 -7.93 3.75
CA SER A 167 14.36 -6.50 3.48
C SER A 167 15.57 -5.83 2.83
N GLN A 168 16.79 -6.12 3.30
CA GLN A 168 18.03 -5.65 2.69
C GLN A 168 18.15 -6.12 1.24
N ARG A 169 17.97 -7.42 0.98
CA ARG A 169 17.99 -7.96 -0.39
C ARG A 169 16.94 -7.33 -1.29
N PHE A 170 15.71 -7.17 -0.80
CA PHE A 170 14.65 -6.53 -1.57
C PHE A 170 15.01 -5.07 -1.94
N ILE A 171 15.52 -4.29 -0.99
CA ILE A 171 15.95 -2.92 -1.25
C ILE A 171 17.12 -2.89 -2.25
N GLU A 172 18.09 -3.80 -2.12
CA GLU A 172 19.25 -3.88 -3.02
C GLU A 172 18.83 -4.24 -4.45
N GLU A 173 17.92 -5.21 -4.62
CA GLU A 173 17.33 -5.56 -5.92
C GLU A 173 16.56 -4.39 -6.53
N GLN A 174 15.75 -3.67 -5.75
CA GLN A 174 15.05 -2.48 -6.21
C GLN A 174 16.04 -1.36 -6.58
N LEU A 175 17.10 -1.16 -5.80
CA LEU A 175 18.11 -0.14 -6.07
C LEU A 175 18.81 -0.40 -7.40
N GLN A 176 19.15 -1.66 -7.70
CA GLN A 176 19.75 -2.04 -8.98
C GLN A 176 18.78 -1.79 -10.15
N GLN A 177 17.49 -2.11 -10.00
CA GLN A 177 16.47 -1.85 -11.01
C GLN A 177 16.29 -0.35 -11.28
N TYR A 178 16.22 0.47 -10.24
CA TYR A 178 16.09 1.93 -10.38
C TYR A 178 17.38 2.58 -10.87
N GLN A 179 18.56 2.05 -10.53
CA GLN A 179 19.83 2.50 -11.09
C GLN A 179 19.88 2.30 -12.61
N GLN A 180 19.43 1.15 -13.09
CA GLN A 180 19.35 0.89 -14.53
C GLN A 180 18.39 1.86 -15.21
N LYS A 181 17.17 2.02 -14.67
CA LYS A 181 16.17 2.97 -15.21
C LYS A 181 16.67 4.42 -15.21
N LEU A 182 17.38 4.82 -14.15
CA LEU A 182 17.99 6.15 -14.06
C LEU A 182 19.03 6.32 -15.16
N THR A 183 19.95 5.37 -15.32
CA THR A 183 20.98 5.38 -16.37
C THR A 183 20.37 5.42 -17.76
N ASP A 184 19.32 4.62 -18.01
CA ASP A 184 18.60 4.60 -19.29
C ASP A 184 17.92 5.96 -19.56
N SER A 185 17.30 6.57 -18.55
CA SER A 185 16.68 7.89 -18.66
C SER A 185 17.71 9.02 -18.87
N GLU A 186 18.87 8.93 -18.23
CA GLU A 186 19.99 9.86 -18.43
C GLU A 186 20.54 9.77 -19.85
N ASN A 187 20.70 8.55 -20.36
CA ASN A 187 21.14 8.31 -21.74
C ASN A 187 20.11 8.81 -22.75
N ALA A 188 18.82 8.54 -22.54
CA ALA A 188 17.75 9.06 -23.38
C ALA A 188 17.73 10.59 -23.41
N LEU A 189 17.84 11.24 -22.24
CA LEU A 189 17.88 12.69 -22.13
C LEU A 189 19.14 13.28 -22.77
N LYS A 190 20.30 12.62 -22.63
CA LYS A 190 21.55 12.98 -23.31
C LYS A 190 21.41 12.89 -24.83
N GLU A 191 20.90 11.78 -25.35
CA GLU A 191 20.71 11.58 -26.79
C GLU A 191 19.70 12.57 -27.37
N PHE A 192 18.62 12.84 -26.64
CA PHE A 192 17.62 13.85 -27.01
C PHE A 192 18.24 15.24 -27.11
N LYS A 193 19.04 15.64 -26.11
CA LYS A 193 19.78 16.93 -26.11
C LYS A 193 20.76 17.03 -27.28
N GLN A 194 21.43 15.93 -27.65
CA GLN A 194 22.37 15.89 -28.77
C GLN A 194 21.67 15.99 -30.12
N LYS A 195 20.49 15.37 -30.29
CA LYS A 195 19.71 15.42 -31.53
C LYS A 195 19.05 16.77 -31.77
N HIS A 196 18.64 17.48 -30.72
CA HIS A 196 17.88 18.73 -30.79
C HIS A 196 18.68 19.97 -30.33
N ILE A 197 19.99 20.00 -30.62
CA ILE A 197 20.85 21.15 -30.32
C ILE A 197 20.28 22.41 -31.00
N GLY A 198 20.13 23.49 -30.23
CA GLY A 198 19.55 24.76 -30.70
C GLY A 198 18.02 24.86 -30.59
N MET A 199 17.30 23.74 -30.42
CA MET A 199 15.83 23.74 -30.24
C MET A 199 15.40 23.53 -28.78
N MET A 200 16.36 23.46 -27.85
CA MET A 200 16.09 23.20 -26.43
C MET A 200 15.42 24.40 -25.72
N PRO A 201 14.56 24.15 -24.71
CA PRO A 201 13.98 25.21 -23.88
C PRO A 201 15.07 26.06 -23.22
N GLY A 202 14.91 27.38 -23.24
CA GLY A 202 15.88 28.34 -22.66
C GLY A 202 17.10 28.66 -23.53
N GLN A 203 17.48 27.82 -24.49
CA GLN A 203 18.48 28.14 -25.52
C GLN A 203 17.85 28.61 -26.84
N GLY A 204 16.63 28.16 -27.16
CA GLY A 204 15.87 28.51 -28.37
C GLY A 204 15.08 29.83 -28.30
N GLY A 205 15.32 30.69 -27.30
CA GLY A 205 14.51 31.88 -27.02
C GLY A 205 14.40 32.90 -28.16
N ASP A 206 15.27 32.83 -29.16
CA ASP A 206 15.29 33.78 -30.28
C ASP A 206 14.58 33.29 -31.54
N TYR A 207 14.01 32.08 -31.61
CA TYR A 207 13.36 31.63 -32.86
C TYR A 207 12.15 32.48 -33.22
N TYR A 208 11.28 32.77 -32.24
CA TYR A 208 10.13 33.65 -32.46
C TYR A 208 10.57 35.09 -32.77
N ALA A 209 11.62 35.58 -32.11
CA ALA A 209 12.18 36.91 -32.37
C ALA A 209 12.78 37.02 -33.78
N LYS A 210 13.63 36.06 -34.19
CA LYS A 210 14.20 35.97 -35.55
C LYS A 210 13.13 35.77 -36.62
N LEU A 211 12.06 35.05 -36.31
CA LEU A 211 10.92 34.87 -37.21
C LEU A 211 10.15 36.17 -37.41
N ALA A 212 9.93 36.94 -36.34
CA ALA A 212 9.32 38.27 -36.42
C ALA A 212 10.21 39.27 -37.18
N GLU A 213 11.52 39.25 -36.93
CA GLU A 213 12.51 40.07 -37.64
C GLU A 213 12.55 39.73 -39.14
N THR A 214 12.69 38.45 -39.49
CA THR A 214 12.70 37.98 -40.88
C THR A 214 11.39 38.27 -41.59
N SER A 215 10.25 38.16 -40.88
CA SER A 215 8.94 38.59 -41.41
C SER A 215 8.89 40.08 -41.72
N GLY A 216 9.51 40.91 -40.89
CA GLY A 216 9.66 42.35 -41.13
C GLY A 216 10.52 42.64 -42.35
N LEU A 217 11.71 42.03 -42.44
CA LEU A 217 12.62 42.17 -43.57
C LEU A 217 11.99 41.68 -44.89
N MET A 218 11.25 40.58 -44.85
CA MET A 218 10.51 40.05 -46.00
C MET A 218 9.45 41.04 -46.48
N ARG A 219 8.64 41.60 -45.57
CA ARG A 219 7.62 42.60 -45.90
C ARG A 219 8.24 43.86 -46.49
N GLN A 220 9.33 44.34 -45.92
CA GLN A 220 10.05 45.50 -46.45
C GLN A 220 10.54 45.23 -47.87
N ALA A 221 11.21 44.10 -48.10
CA ALA A 221 11.70 43.74 -49.43
C ALA A 221 10.57 43.59 -50.47
N GLN A 222 9.39 43.11 -50.07
CA GLN A 222 8.20 43.04 -50.93
C GLN A 222 7.67 44.43 -51.28
N LEU A 223 7.66 45.37 -50.33
CA LEU A 223 7.29 46.76 -50.58
C LEU A 223 8.26 47.42 -51.56
N ASP A 224 9.57 47.27 -51.32
CA ASP A 224 10.63 47.80 -52.19
C ASP A 224 10.52 47.21 -53.62
N GLN A 225 10.26 45.91 -53.72
CA GLN A 225 10.04 45.21 -54.99
C GLN A 225 8.84 45.81 -55.74
N GLN A 226 7.73 46.06 -55.04
CA GLN A 226 6.53 46.60 -55.65
C GLN A 226 6.71 48.06 -56.11
N GLU A 227 7.44 48.86 -55.34
CA GLU A 227 7.85 50.22 -55.74
C GLU A 227 8.73 50.18 -57.00
N ALA A 228 9.73 49.30 -57.04
CA ALA A 228 10.60 49.14 -58.21
C ALA A 228 9.84 48.67 -59.46
N ILE A 229 8.87 47.75 -59.30
CA ILE A 229 7.98 47.32 -60.39
C ILE A 229 7.13 48.49 -60.90
N ASN A 230 6.56 49.30 -60.00
CA ASN A 230 5.77 50.47 -60.37
C ASN A 230 6.62 51.51 -61.13
N ARG A 231 7.84 51.80 -60.63
CA ARG A 231 8.79 52.70 -61.28
C ARG A 231 9.17 52.21 -62.68
N ARG A 232 9.50 50.92 -62.82
CA ARG A 232 9.77 50.31 -64.12
C ARG A 232 8.58 50.44 -65.07
N ASN A 233 7.37 50.15 -64.59
CA ASN A 233 6.16 50.20 -65.42
C ASN A 233 5.85 51.64 -65.87
N GLN A 234 6.12 52.64 -65.02
CA GLN A 234 6.01 54.06 -65.38
C GLN A 234 7.02 54.43 -66.47
N LEU A 235 8.29 54.04 -66.33
CA LEU A 235 9.31 54.28 -67.36
C LEU A 235 8.94 53.61 -68.70
N LYS A 236 8.40 52.38 -68.65
CA LYS A 236 7.89 51.70 -69.85
C LYS A 236 6.73 52.43 -70.52
N ARG A 237 5.81 53.03 -69.75
CA ARG A 237 4.72 53.86 -70.29
C ARG A 237 5.25 55.13 -70.94
N GLN A 238 6.17 55.84 -70.28
CA GLN A 238 6.80 57.05 -70.83
C GLN A 238 7.53 56.76 -72.16
N LEU A 239 8.21 55.62 -72.26
CA LEU A 239 8.83 55.17 -73.52
C LEU A 239 7.79 54.85 -74.61
N SER A 240 6.59 54.41 -74.21
CA SER A 240 5.49 54.11 -75.14
C SER A 240 4.76 55.36 -75.61
N ASP A 241 4.72 56.40 -74.77
CA ASP A 241 4.09 57.70 -75.06
C ASP A 241 5.02 58.61 -75.89
N GLU A 242 6.35 58.43 -75.83
CA GLU A 242 7.29 59.00 -76.80
C GLU A 242 7.21 58.22 -78.12
N GLU A 243 6.38 58.68 -79.05
CA GLU A 243 6.36 58.14 -80.41
C GLU A 243 7.77 58.21 -81.03
N PRO A 244 8.29 57.10 -81.59
CA PRO A 244 9.49 57.17 -82.39
C PRO A 244 9.12 57.94 -83.66
N GLU A 245 9.55 59.20 -83.80
CA GLU A 245 9.46 59.90 -85.09
C GLU A 245 10.28 59.12 -86.12
N LEU A 246 9.57 58.25 -86.85
CA LEU A 246 10.08 57.34 -87.85
C LEU A 246 10.10 58.07 -89.20
N SER A 247 11.25 58.64 -89.57
CA SER A 247 11.59 58.78 -90.99
C SER A 247 11.97 57.39 -91.53
N ALA A 248 11.07 56.83 -92.33
CA ALA A 248 11.17 55.50 -92.89
C ALA A 248 12.32 55.36 -93.90
N ALA A 249 13.47 54.85 -93.45
CA ALA A 249 14.36 53.99 -94.24
C ALA A 249 15.45 53.34 -93.35
N ALA A 250 15.51 52.00 -93.41
CA ALA A 250 16.57 51.10 -92.94
C ALA A 250 16.61 50.73 -91.44
N ALA A 251 15.77 49.75 -91.09
CA ALA A 251 15.99 48.82 -90.01
C ALA A 251 17.11 47.82 -90.40
N ALA A 252 18.19 47.74 -89.60
CA ALA A 252 18.99 46.52 -89.49
C ALA A 252 20.04 46.56 -88.36
N VAL A 253 20.59 47.70 -87.91
CA VAL A 253 21.83 47.68 -87.08
C VAL A 253 21.64 48.09 -85.60
N SER A 254 20.49 48.64 -85.20
CA SER A 254 20.38 49.34 -83.90
C SER A 254 19.95 48.52 -82.68
N THR A 255 19.61 47.24 -82.80
CA THR A 255 19.26 46.42 -81.61
C THR A 255 20.47 46.10 -80.73
N ASN A 256 21.68 46.07 -81.32
CA ASN A 256 22.92 45.75 -80.60
C ASN A 256 23.33 46.82 -79.57
N THR A 257 23.08 48.10 -79.83
CA THR A 257 23.50 49.18 -78.92
C THR A 257 22.63 49.28 -77.67
N GLU A 258 21.33 48.94 -77.78
CA GLU A 258 20.42 48.88 -76.62
C GLU A 258 20.74 47.68 -75.72
N ILE A 259 20.97 46.50 -76.32
CA ILE A 259 21.42 45.32 -75.58
C ILE A 259 22.79 45.57 -74.95
N ASP A 260 23.71 46.25 -75.64
CA ASP A 260 25.02 46.63 -75.10
C ASP A 260 24.94 47.62 -73.94
N GLY A 261 24.10 48.66 -74.05
CA GLY A 261 23.86 49.58 -72.94
C GLY A 261 23.30 48.87 -71.71
N ARG A 262 22.39 47.90 -71.92
CA ARG A 262 21.80 47.08 -70.86
C ARG A 262 22.80 46.13 -70.23
N ILE A 263 23.64 45.48 -71.04
CA ILE A 263 24.73 44.62 -70.55
C ILE A 263 25.73 45.43 -69.74
N GLN A 264 26.14 46.62 -70.20
CA GLN A 264 27.07 47.48 -69.48
C GLN A 264 26.49 48.00 -68.15
N ALA A 265 25.22 48.39 -68.13
CA ALA A 265 24.55 48.80 -66.89
C ALA A 265 24.49 47.64 -65.87
N LEU A 266 24.14 46.43 -66.34
CA LEU A 266 24.13 45.22 -65.51
C LEU A 266 25.51 44.81 -65.02
N GLN A 267 26.56 44.96 -65.86
CA GLN A 267 27.94 44.73 -65.46
C GLN A 267 28.38 45.70 -64.37
N LYS A 268 28.08 47.00 -64.50
CA LYS A 268 28.34 48.00 -63.45
C LYS A 268 27.62 47.69 -62.15
N GLN A 269 26.35 47.29 -62.21
CA GLN A 269 25.59 46.89 -61.03
C GLN A 269 26.17 45.63 -60.39
N MET A 270 26.60 44.65 -61.18
CA MET A 270 27.27 43.45 -60.67
C MET A 270 28.59 43.79 -59.98
N ASP A 271 29.38 44.71 -60.55
CA ASP A 271 30.63 45.16 -59.94
C ASP A 271 30.40 45.91 -58.63
N GLN A 272 29.35 46.72 -58.55
CA GLN A 272 28.92 47.34 -57.28
C GLN A 272 28.49 46.30 -56.24
N LEU A 273 27.75 45.27 -56.65
CA LEU A 273 27.35 44.18 -55.76
C LEU A 273 28.56 43.38 -55.27
N ARG A 274 29.59 43.19 -56.11
CA ARG A 274 30.84 42.52 -55.74
C ARG A 274 31.68 43.25 -54.70
N LEU A 275 31.47 44.56 -54.52
CA LEU A 275 32.12 45.31 -53.44
C LEU A 275 31.57 44.96 -52.05
N GLN A 276 30.35 44.41 -51.97
CA GLN A 276 29.66 44.09 -50.71
C GLN A 276 29.40 42.59 -50.53
N TYR A 277 29.32 41.84 -51.62
CA TYR A 277 28.92 40.44 -51.63
C TYR A 277 29.90 39.56 -52.42
N THR A 278 30.00 38.28 -52.05
CA THR A 278 30.80 37.28 -52.76
C THR A 278 30.08 36.73 -54.00
N ASP A 279 30.82 36.16 -54.96
CA ASP A 279 30.27 35.64 -56.24
C ASP A 279 29.18 34.54 -56.09
N LEU A 280 29.04 33.94 -54.90
CA LEU A 280 28.01 32.95 -54.58
C LEU A 280 26.67 33.58 -54.12
N HIS A 281 26.62 34.89 -53.93
CA HIS A 281 25.41 35.56 -53.46
C HIS A 281 24.26 35.46 -54.49
N PRO A 282 23.01 35.20 -54.06
CA PRO A 282 21.87 35.03 -54.97
C PRO A 282 21.67 36.20 -55.95
N ASP A 283 21.90 37.43 -55.49
CA ASP A 283 21.71 38.63 -56.30
C ASP A 283 22.75 38.75 -57.41
N ILE A 284 24.00 38.33 -57.16
CA ILE A 284 25.06 38.30 -58.18
C ILE A 284 24.77 37.18 -59.19
N GLN A 285 24.35 36.00 -58.72
CA GLN A 285 23.94 34.90 -59.57
C GLN A 285 22.74 35.26 -60.46
N ALA A 286 21.76 35.99 -59.93
CA ALA A 286 20.61 36.46 -60.67
C ALA A 286 21.00 37.46 -61.76
N THR A 287 21.81 38.47 -61.41
CA THR A 287 22.34 39.46 -62.37
C THR A 287 23.18 38.79 -63.45
N LYS A 288 24.06 37.85 -63.08
CA LYS A 288 24.89 37.09 -64.02
C LYS A 288 24.04 36.30 -65.02
N ARG A 289 23.04 35.55 -64.54
CA ARG A 289 22.09 34.84 -65.41
C ARG A 289 21.33 35.78 -66.35
N LEU A 290 21.08 37.01 -65.92
CA LEU A 290 20.43 38.03 -66.75
C LEU A 290 21.38 38.53 -67.85
N ILE A 291 22.65 38.79 -67.52
CA ILE A 291 23.70 39.15 -68.47
C ILE A 291 23.89 38.02 -69.49
N ASP A 292 24.01 36.77 -69.05
CA ASP A 292 24.20 35.61 -69.93
C ASP A 292 23.04 35.47 -70.93
N ARG A 293 21.79 35.70 -70.49
CA ARG A 293 20.62 35.70 -71.39
C ARG A 293 20.65 36.83 -72.41
N LEU A 294 21.07 38.03 -71.99
CA LEU A 294 21.17 39.19 -72.88
C LEU A 294 22.32 39.06 -73.88
N GLU A 295 23.45 38.48 -73.47
CA GLU A 295 24.55 38.14 -74.37
C GLU A 295 24.13 37.08 -75.40
N GLU A 296 23.33 36.09 -74.99
CA GLU A 296 22.80 35.09 -75.91
C GLU A 296 21.80 35.70 -76.89
N GLN A 297 20.90 36.58 -76.42
CA GLN A 297 20.03 37.37 -77.32
C GLN A 297 20.84 38.23 -78.29
N LYS A 298 21.91 38.89 -77.83
CA LYS A 298 22.82 39.66 -78.67
C LYS A 298 23.44 38.79 -79.77
N LYS A 299 23.91 37.60 -79.45
CA LYS A 299 24.51 36.68 -80.44
C LYS A 299 23.50 36.27 -81.51
N ILE A 300 22.26 36.02 -81.13
CA ILE A 300 21.17 35.65 -82.05
C ILE A 300 20.87 36.82 -83.01
N GLU A 301 20.83 38.05 -82.50
CA GLU A 301 20.59 39.25 -83.32
C GLU A 301 21.79 39.61 -84.22
N LEU A 302 23.02 39.49 -83.72
CA LEU A 302 24.25 39.65 -84.53
C LEU A 302 24.32 38.62 -85.68
N ALA A 303 23.85 37.39 -85.44
CA ALA A 303 23.74 36.38 -86.48
C ALA A 303 22.67 36.71 -87.52
N ALA A 304 21.59 37.40 -87.13
CA ALA A 304 20.58 37.92 -88.04
C ALA A 304 21.09 39.14 -88.85
N GLN A 305 21.93 40.00 -88.26
CA GLN A 305 22.50 41.19 -88.90
C GLN A 305 23.57 40.91 -89.96
N LYS A 306 24.33 39.82 -89.86
CA LYS A 306 25.34 39.43 -90.87
C LYS A 306 24.76 39.17 -92.28
N LYS A 307 23.45 39.26 -92.48
CA LYS A 307 22.76 39.13 -93.77
C LYS A 307 22.39 40.47 -94.45
N ALA A 308 22.72 41.64 -93.90
CA ALA A 308 22.40 42.95 -94.50
C ALA A 308 23.62 43.89 -94.59
N ASP A 309 23.79 44.55 -95.75
CA ASP A 309 24.95 45.40 -96.11
C ASP A 309 24.89 46.83 -95.50
N PRO A 310 26.06 47.53 -95.33
CA PRO A 310 26.16 48.75 -94.55
C PRO A 310 26.32 50.03 -95.40
N ALA A 311 25.49 51.06 -95.17
CA ALA A 311 25.83 52.44 -95.52
C ALA A 311 24.89 53.46 -94.85
N GLY A 312 25.49 54.46 -94.18
CA GLY A 312 24.83 55.72 -93.82
C GLY A 312 24.63 55.93 -92.32
N ALA A 313 25.49 56.75 -91.72
CA ALA A 313 25.35 57.22 -90.34
C ALA A 313 24.12 58.16 -90.21
N ARG A 314 23.27 57.92 -89.20
CA ARG A 314 22.23 58.84 -88.74
C ARG A 314 22.24 58.97 -87.21
N ILE A 315 21.90 60.17 -86.74
CA ILE A 315 22.00 60.65 -85.37
C ILE A 315 20.75 60.26 -84.57
N GLN A 316 20.97 59.77 -83.35
CA GLN A 316 20.01 59.27 -82.37
C GLN A 316 19.25 60.38 -81.64
N ASN A 317 17.99 60.13 -81.24
CA ASN A 317 17.30 60.93 -80.21
C ASN A 317 17.86 60.53 -78.83
N PRO A 318 18.59 61.42 -78.12
CA PRO A 318 19.25 61.09 -76.86
C PRO A 318 18.28 60.74 -75.73
N VAL A 319 17.01 61.18 -75.80
CA VAL A 319 16.02 60.93 -74.73
C VAL A 319 15.55 59.48 -74.72
N TYR A 320 15.30 58.90 -75.89
CA TYR A 320 14.93 57.49 -76.04
C TYR A 320 16.01 56.54 -75.50
N GLN A 321 17.29 56.84 -75.80
CA GLN A 321 18.43 56.08 -75.30
C GLN A 321 18.53 56.14 -73.76
N GLN A 322 18.28 57.32 -73.17
CA GLN A 322 18.27 57.50 -71.73
C GLN A 322 17.14 56.72 -71.06
N LEU A 323 15.92 56.71 -71.63
CA LEU A 323 14.81 55.91 -71.09
C LEU A 323 15.09 54.41 -71.18
N THR A 324 15.66 53.91 -72.28
CA THR A 324 15.99 52.48 -72.41
C THR A 324 17.02 52.03 -71.39
N ILE A 325 18.05 52.85 -71.12
CA ILE A 325 19.03 52.60 -70.05
C ILE A 325 18.33 52.62 -68.67
N ALA A 326 17.46 53.61 -68.40
CA ALA A 326 16.72 53.69 -67.15
C ALA A 326 15.78 52.49 -66.93
N ILE A 327 15.15 51.96 -67.99
CA ILE A 327 14.32 50.75 -67.92
C ILE A 327 15.18 49.51 -67.67
N ALA A 328 16.36 49.42 -68.30
CA ALA A 328 17.32 48.35 -68.07
C ALA A 328 17.77 48.29 -66.60
N GLU A 329 18.11 49.43 -66.01
CA GLU A 329 18.44 49.57 -64.59
C GLU A 329 17.24 49.23 -63.69
N ALA A 330 16.03 49.68 -64.06
CA ALA A 330 14.81 49.36 -63.31
C ALA A 330 14.46 47.85 -63.37
N ASP A 331 14.69 47.17 -64.49
CA ASP A 331 14.51 45.71 -64.58
C ASP A 331 15.58 44.96 -63.76
N ALA A 332 16.81 45.47 -63.71
CA ALA A 332 17.89 44.90 -62.91
C ALA A 332 17.63 45.01 -61.39
N THR A 333 17.11 46.16 -60.95
CA THR A 333 16.70 46.36 -59.55
C THR A 333 15.52 45.47 -59.17
N VAL A 334 14.50 45.33 -60.02
CA VAL A 334 13.40 44.38 -59.82
C VAL A 334 13.92 42.94 -59.72
N ALA A 335 14.85 42.53 -60.58
CA ALA A 335 15.42 41.18 -60.54
C ALA A 335 16.20 40.91 -59.24
N SER A 336 16.98 41.88 -58.74
CA SER A 336 17.68 41.78 -57.46
C SER A 336 16.70 41.71 -56.28
N LEU A 337 15.68 42.57 -56.25
CA LEU A 337 14.66 42.55 -55.19
C LEU A 337 13.84 41.25 -55.20
N ASN A 338 13.56 40.68 -56.37
CA ASN A 338 12.94 39.35 -56.49
C ASN A 338 13.80 38.26 -55.82
N ALA A 339 15.11 38.27 -56.07
CA ALA A 339 16.03 37.29 -55.46
C ALA A 339 16.10 37.47 -53.93
N ARG A 340 16.09 38.71 -53.45
CA ARG A 340 16.06 39.04 -52.03
C ARG A 340 14.77 38.60 -51.33
N VAL A 341 13.61 38.83 -51.95
CA VAL A 341 12.31 38.34 -51.45
C VAL A 341 12.31 36.82 -51.39
N ALA A 342 12.80 36.14 -52.44
CA ALA A 342 12.88 34.68 -52.46
C ALA A 342 13.79 34.13 -51.35
N GLU A 343 14.90 34.79 -51.04
CA GLU A 343 15.79 34.42 -49.95
C GLU A 343 15.12 34.57 -48.58
N TYR A 344 14.51 35.73 -48.29
CA TYR A 344 13.81 35.94 -47.02
C TYR A 344 12.61 35.01 -46.87
N GLN A 345 11.91 34.69 -47.95
CA GLN A 345 10.79 33.77 -47.93
C GLN A 345 11.25 32.33 -47.62
N ARG A 346 12.40 31.89 -48.14
CA ARG A 346 13.01 30.60 -47.75
C ARG A 346 13.38 30.58 -46.27
N ARG A 347 14.12 31.58 -45.79
CA ARG A 347 14.52 31.69 -44.37
C ARG A 347 13.31 31.74 -43.44
N TYR A 348 12.27 32.47 -43.81
CA TYR A 348 11.02 32.52 -43.06
C TYR A 348 10.35 31.13 -42.99
N GLY A 349 10.32 30.40 -44.10
CA GLY A 349 9.81 29.02 -44.15
C GLY A 349 10.57 28.08 -43.21
N ASP A 350 11.90 28.12 -43.25
CA ASP A 350 12.77 27.29 -42.41
C ASP A 350 12.59 27.60 -40.92
N LEU A 351 12.59 28.89 -40.55
CA LEU A 351 12.35 29.34 -39.18
C LEU A 351 10.94 28.98 -38.70
N ARG A 352 9.93 29.06 -39.58
CA ARG A 352 8.55 28.72 -39.23
C ARG A 352 8.39 27.22 -39.01
N ASN A 353 9.02 26.39 -39.83
CA ASN A 353 9.04 24.94 -39.64
C ASN A 353 9.74 24.57 -38.32
N ALA A 354 10.91 25.17 -38.04
CA ALA A 354 11.59 24.98 -36.76
C ALA A 354 10.71 25.42 -35.58
N SER A 355 10.09 26.60 -35.67
CA SER A 355 9.21 27.14 -34.63
C SER A 355 7.99 26.25 -34.35
N ASN A 356 7.43 25.60 -35.37
CA ASN A 356 6.32 24.66 -35.20
C ASN A 356 6.75 23.35 -34.49
N MET A 357 8.02 22.96 -34.58
CA MET A 357 8.56 21.76 -33.92
C MET A 357 8.97 22.01 -32.47
N ILE A 358 9.29 23.25 -32.10
CA ILE A 358 9.74 23.61 -30.74
C ILE A 358 8.78 23.12 -29.65
N PRO A 359 7.45 23.32 -29.71
CA PRO A 359 6.55 22.86 -28.66
C PRO A 359 6.57 21.33 -28.47
N GLN A 360 6.75 20.57 -29.55
CA GLN A 360 6.84 19.11 -29.49
C GLN A 360 8.14 18.67 -28.81
N VAL A 361 9.26 19.31 -29.18
CA VAL A 361 10.57 19.07 -28.57
C VAL A 361 10.56 19.45 -27.08
N GLU A 362 9.93 20.57 -26.72
CA GLU A 362 9.80 21.00 -25.32
C GLU A 362 8.92 20.05 -24.51
N GLN A 363 7.82 19.57 -25.08
CA GLN A 363 6.95 18.59 -24.43
C GLN A 363 7.70 17.27 -24.18
N GLU A 364 8.39 16.74 -25.19
CA GLU A 364 9.17 15.51 -25.09
C GLU A 364 10.31 15.68 -24.08
N TYR A 365 11.05 16.80 -24.15
CA TYR A 365 12.07 17.14 -23.15
C TYR A 365 11.52 17.14 -21.73
N THR A 366 10.38 17.79 -21.52
CA THR A 366 9.74 17.88 -20.20
C THR A 366 9.30 16.51 -19.69
N GLN A 367 8.83 15.63 -20.59
CA GLN A 367 8.48 14.26 -20.24
C GLN A 367 9.73 13.47 -19.83
N LEU A 368 10.79 13.49 -20.63
CA LEU A 368 12.05 12.80 -20.31
C LEU A 368 12.66 13.33 -19.00
N MET A 369 12.58 14.64 -18.76
CA MET A 369 13.07 15.26 -17.53
C MET A 369 12.24 14.84 -16.32
N ARG A 370 10.91 14.74 -16.47
CA ARG A 370 10.04 14.21 -15.41
C ARG A 370 10.35 12.76 -15.07
N ASP A 371 10.56 11.92 -16.09
CA ASP A 371 10.90 10.50 -15.90
C ASP A 371 12.25 10.36 -15.18
N TYR A 372 13.25 11.13 -15.61
CA TYR A 372 14.54 11.24 -14.93
C TYR A 372 14.40 11.65 -13.46
N ASP A 373 13.64 12.72 -13.18
CA ASP A 373 13.44 13.22 -11.82
C ASP A 373 12.72 12.20 -10.93
N VAL A 374 11.73 11.49 -11.45
CA VAL A 374 11.03 10.42 -10.73
C VAL A 374 11.97 9.27 -10.42
N TYR A 375 12.77 8.79 -11.38
CA TYR A 375 13.71 7.71 -11.13
C TYR A 375 14.80 8.12 -10.14
N ARG A 376 15.31 9.35 -10.24
CA ARG A 376 16.29 9.90 -9.32
C ARG A 376 15.73 10.00 -7.90
N GLN A 377 14.53 10.56 -7.72
CA GLN A 377 13.90 10.69 -6.40
C GLN A 377 13.65 9.32 -5.75
N ASN A 378 13.17 8.34 -6.53
CA ASN A 378 12.96 6.98 -6.03
C ASN A 378 14.28 6.30 -5.67
N TYR A 379 15.32 6.46 -6.48
CA TYR A 379 16.65 5.95 -6.20
C TYR A 379 17.23 6.55 -4.91
N ASP A 380 17.17 7.88 -4.75
CA ASP A 380 17.64 8.58 -3.54
C ASP A 380 16.86 8.16 -2.28
N ALA A 381 15.54 7.94 -2.41
CA ALA A 381 14.71 7.46 -1.33
C ALA A 381 15.08 6.01 -0.93
N LEU A 382 15.31 5.12 -1.89
CA LEU A 382 15.77 3.76 -1.64
C LEU A 382 17.16 3.73 -1.01
N LEU A 383 18.06 4.61 -1.43
CA LEU A 383 19.41 4.73 -0.87
C LEU A 383 19.38 5.16 0.59
N LYS A 384 18.58 6.18 0.94
CA LYS A 384 18.35 6.58 2.35
C LYS A 384 17.78 5.45 3.20
N ARG A 385 16.89 4.65 2.61
CA ARG A 385 16.24 3.51 3.28
C ARG A 385 17.18 2.32 3.46
N ARG A 386 18.07 2.07 2.49
CA ARG A 386 19.16 1.10 2.63
C ARG A 386 20.05 1.45 3.82
N GLU A 387 20.42 2.73 3.94
CA GLU A 387 21.23 3.20 5.05
C GLU A 387 20.52 2.98 6.39
N SER A 388 19.24 3.35 6.49
CA SER A 388 18.48 3.16 7.74
C SER A 388 18.30 1.69 8.12
N VAL A 389 18.09 0.78 7.15
CA VAL A 389 18.03 -0.67 7.40
C VAL A 389 19.39 -1.22 7.82
N THR A 390 20.48 -0.72 7.21
CA THR A 390 21.86 -1.12 7.57
C THR A 390 22.20 -0.69 8.99
N MET A 391 21.92 0.57 9.35
CA MET A 391 22.05 1.07 10.71
C MET A 391 21.21 0.27 11.71
N SER A 392 19.95 -0.05 11.37
CA SER A 392 19.07 -0.85 12.22
C SER A 392 19.62 -2.25 12.44
N GLY A 393 20.15 -2.89 11.40
CA GLY A 393 20.79 -4.21 11.50
C GLY A 393 22.10 -4.18 12.30
N GLU A 394 22.88 -3.11 12.23
CA GLU A 394 24.07 -2.93 13.06
C GLU A 394 23.73 -2.72 14.54
N VAL A 395 22.69 -1.92 14.84
CA VAL A 395 22.23 -1.73 16.22
C VAL A 395 21.71 -3.04 16.80
N GLU A 396 20.93 -3.81 16.04
CA GLU A 396 20.41 -5.11 16.45
C GLU A 396 21.51 -6.17 16.64
N SER A 397 22.57 -6.15 15.83
CA SER A 397 23.68 -7.11 15.94
C SER A 397 24.70 -6.74 17.02
N LYS A 398 24.86 -5.45 17.34
CA LYS A 398 25.74 -4.97 18.42
C LYS A 398 25.03 -4.95 19.78
N THR A 399 23.72 -4.77 19.78
CA THR A 399 22.87 -4.88 20.97
C THR A 399 22.37 -6.31 21.00
N ASP A 400 23.12 -7.22 21.63
CA ASP A 400 22.80 -8.64 21.85
C ASP A 400 21.57 -8.84 22.78
N THR A 401 20.63 -7.90 22.74
CA THR A 401 19.55 -7.69 23.69
C THR A 401 18.50 -6.81 23.00
N VAL A 402 17.75 -7.37 22.05
CA VAL A 402 16.33 -7.01 22.06
C VAL A 402 15.85 -7.38 23.45
N ASP A 403 15.52 -6.36 24.22
CA ASP A 403 15.06 -6.45 25.60
C ASP A 403 13.66 -7.10 25.59
N PHE A 404 13.58 -8.37 25.18
CA PHE A 404 12.45 -9.23 25.47
C PHE A 404 12.48 -9.41 26.98
N ARG A 405 11.91 -8.44 27.69
CA ARG A 405 11.63 -8.55 29.11
C ARG A 405 10.66 -9.69 29.26
N VAL A 406 11.18 -10.85 29.66
CA VAL A 406 10.38 -11.84 30.36
C VAL A 406 9.87 -11.12 31.59
N ILE A 407 8.62 -10.66 31.53
CA ILE A 407 8.02 -9.84 32.60
C ILE A 407 7.89 -10.73 33.84
N ASP A 408 7.32 -11.92 33.65
CA ASP A 408 7.17 -12.91 34.70
C ASP A 408 7.75 -14.26 34.21
N PRO A 409 8.85 -14.75 34.80
CA PRO A 409 9.37 -16.08 34.48
C PRO A 409 8.37 -17.17 34.90
N PRO A 410 8.49 -18.39 34.37
CA PRO A 410 7.57 -19.49 34.68
C PRO A 410 7.53 -19.76 36.18
N PHE A 411 6.35 -19.56 36.76
CA PHE A 411 6.09 -19.80 38.17
C PHE A 411 4.93 -20.79 38.31
N VAL A 412 5.03 -21.64 39.33
CA VAL A 412 3.99 -22.60 39.71
C VAL A 412 3.47 -22.17 41.07
N PRO A 413 2.18 -21.83 41.19
CA PRO A 413 1.55 -21.57 42.48
C PRO A 413 1.68 -22.78 43.40
N SER A 414 1.87 -22.55 44.69
CA SER A 414 1.90 -23.60 45.71
C SER A 414 0.55 -24.33 45.85
N GLN A 415 -0.55 -23.70 45.41
CA GLN A 415 -1.87 -24.32 45.41
C GLN A 415 -2.21 -24.88 44.02
N PRO A 416 -2.87 -26.05 43.94
CA PRO A 416 -3.29 -26.62 42.68
C PRO A 416 -4.32 -25.70 42.00
N ALA A 417 -4.19 -25.52 40.69
CA ALA A 417 -5.09 -24.68 39.91
C ALA A 417 -6.45 -25.35 39.68
N TRP A 418 -6.48 -26.69 39.71
CA TRP A 418 -7.70 -27.47 39.56
C TRP A 418 -7.57 -28.81 40.32
N PRO A 419 -8.64 -29.31 40.95
CA PRO A 419 -9.98 -28.72 41.11
C PRO A 419 -10.09 -27.76 42.31
N ASN A 420 -11.00 -26.79 42.23
CA ASN A 420 -11.37 -25.95 43.37
C ASN A 420 -12.15 -26.77 44.41
N ARG A 421 -11.44 -27.59 45.19
CA ARG A 421 -11.99 -28.49 46.22
C ARG A 421 -12.99 -27.81 47.17
N PRO A 422 -12.76 -26.61 47.73
CA PRO A 422 -13.74 -25.98 48.63
C PRO A 422 -15.05 -25.64 47.91
N LEU A 423 -14.98 -25.20 46.66
CA LEU A 423 -16.16 -24.90 45.83
C LEU A 423 -16.95 -26.18 45.51
N LEU A 424 -16.27 -27.26 45.10
CA LEU A 424 -16.91 -28.54 44.78
C LEU A 424 -17.54 -29.21 46.02
N LEU A 425 -16.84 -29.19 47.16
CA LEU A 425 -17.38 -29.71 48.42
C LEU A 425 -18.64 -28.95 48.83
N SER A 426 -18.63 -27.62 48.73
CA SER A 426 -19.81 -26.78 48.98
C SER A 426 -20.96 -27.15 48.05
N LEU A 427 -20.68 -27.29 46.74
CA LEU A 427 -21.68 -27.63 45.74
C LEU A 427 -22.30 -29.02 45.99
N VAL A 428 -21.49 -30.02 46.34
CA VAL A 428 -21.97 -31.37 46.69
C VAL A 428 -22.90 -31.33 47.90
N THR A 429 -22.57 -30.53 48.93
CA THR A 429 -23.46 -30.42 50.11
C THR A 429 -24.80 -29.78 49.79
N LEU A 430 -24.80 -28.71 48.98
CA LEU A 430 -26.02 -28.05 48.53
C LEU A 430 -26.85 -28.99 47.66
N ALA A 431 -26.22 -29.70 46.73
CA ALA A 431 -26.87 -30.70 45.89
C ALA A 431 -27.45 -31.86 46.72
N GLY A 432 -26.71 -32.35 47.73
CA GLY A 432 -27.16 -33.41 48.63
C GLY A 432 -28.37 -33.00 49.47
N LEU A 433 -28.37 -31.77 50.01
CA LEU A 433 -29.53 -31.23 50.73
C LEU A 433 -30.74 -31.05 49.81
N GLY A 434 -30.54 -30.49 48.62
CA GLY A 434 -31.59 -30.32 47.62
C GLY A 434 -32.20 -31.66 47.18
N ALA A 435 -31.36 -32.65 46.88
CA ALA A 435 -31.79 -34.00 46.52
C ALA A 435 -32.51 -34.70 47.68
N GLY A 436 -32.06 -34.52 48.92
CA GLY A 436 -32.74 -35.02 50.11
C GLY A 436 -34.16 -34.45 50.25
N ILE A 437 -34.34 -33.14 50.04
CA ILE A 437 -35.65 -32.48 50.04
C ILE A 437 -36.52 -33.02 48.89
N ALA A 438 -35.95 -33.12 47.69
CA ALA A 438 -36.65 -33.61 46.50
C ALA A 438 -37.14 -35.05 46.68
N VAL A 439 -36.31 -35.95 47.23
CA VAL A 439 -36.70 -37.34 47.50
C VAL A 439 -37.74 -37.41 48.61
N ALA A 440 -37.63 -36.62 49.69
CA ALA A 440 -38.65 -36.56 50.72
C ALA A 440 -40.01 -36.11 50.15
N PHE A 441 -39.99 -35.13 49.24
CA PHE A 441 -41.16 -34.64 48.52
C PHE A 441 -41.74 -35.70 47.53
N LEU A 442 -40.91 -36.28 46.67
CA LEU A 442 -41.30 -37.33 45.71
C LEU A 442 -41.92 -38.54 46.43
N LEU A 443 -41.25 -39.01 47.48
CA LEU A 443 -41.79 -40.08 48.30
C LEU A 443 -43.15 -39.67 48.86
N SER A 444 -43.29 -38.44 49.39
CA SER A 444 -44.56 -37.95 49.92
C SER A 444 -45.70 -37.99 48.90
N GLN A 445 -45.40 -37.78 47.62
CA GLN A 445 -46.37 -37.88 46.53
C GLN A 445 -46.73 -39.35 46.20
N LEU A 446 -45.76 -40.27 46.24
CA LEU A 446 -45.99 -41.70 45.93
C LEU A 446 -46.85 -42.44 46.96
N ARG A 447 -46.86 -42.02 48.24
CA ARG A 447 -47.91 -42.48 49.18
C ARG A 447 -48.65 -41.27 49.74
N ARG A 448 -49.70 -40.86 49.02
CA ARG A 448 -50.62 -39.81 49.47
C ARG A 448 -51.23 -40.22 50.80
N THR A 449 -50.81 -39.55 51.86
CA THR A 449 -51.46 -39.65 53.17
C THR A 449 -52.46 -38.51 53.25
N VAL A 450 -53.75 -38.82 53.37
CA VAL A 450 -54.79 -37.79 53.51
C VAL A 450 -54.57 -37.08 54.85
N THR A 451 -54.17 -35.81 54.76
CA THR A 451 -53.78 -35.00 55.93
C THR A 451 -54.81 -33.92 56.23
N ASP A 452 -55.63 -33.57 55.24
CA ASP A 452 -56.61 -32.50 55.34
C ASP A 452 -58.04 -33.04 55.22
N ARG A 453 -58.95 -32.43 55.98
CA ARG A 453 -60.38 -32.80 56.03
C ARG A 453 -61.05 -32.55 54.68
N ARG A 454 -60.62 -31.50 53.97
CA ARG A 454 -61.08 -31.15 52.62
C ARG A 454 -60.59 -32.15 51.58
N ALA A 455 -59.30 -32.52 51.64
CA ALA A 455 -58.73 -33.53 50.76
C ALA A 455 -59.41 -34.90 50.91
N LEU A 456 -59.83 -35.28 52.12
CA LEU A 456 -60.62 -36.50 52.33
C LEU A 456 -61.99 -36.40 51.65
N ARG A 457 -62.72 -35.30 51.85
CA ARG A 457 -64.03 -35.05 51.24
C ARG A 457 -63.98 -35.05 49.70
N GLU A 458 -62.95 -34.44 49.11
CA GLU A 458 -62.74 -34.41 47.66
C GLU A 458 -62.38 -35.80 47.09
N LEU A 459 -61.58 -36.59 47.81
CA LEU A 459 -61.19 -37.94 47.38
C LEU A 459 -62.32 -38.97 47.53
N THR A 460 -63.14 -38.86 48.57
CA THR A 460 -64.17 -39.87 48.89
C THR A 460 -65.58 -39.46 48.45
N GLY A 461 -65.83 -38.20 48.11
CA GLY A 461 -67.15 -37.68 47.71
C GLY A 461 -68.21 -37.62 48.82
N LEU A 462 -67.88 -38.09 50.03
CA LEU A 462 -68.80 -38.22 51.17
C LEU A 462 -68.75 -36.99 52.11
N PRO A 463 -69.89 -36.55 52.69
CA PRO A 463 -69.91 -35.48 53.68
C PRO A 463 -69.22 -35.89 54.99
N LEU A 464 -68.39 -34.99 55.54
CA LEU A 464 -67.61 -35.25 56.75
C LEU A 464 -68.49 -35.00 58.01
N LEU A 465 -68.86 -36.06 58.72
CA LEU A 465 -69.80 -36.00 59.88
C LEU A 465 -69.21 -35.34 61.13
N GLY A 466 -67.88 -35.28 61.25
CA GLY A 466 -67.20 -34.68 62.40
C GLY A 466 -65.70 -34.99 62.37
N ALA A 467 -64.93 -34.30 63.21
CA ALA A 467 -63.50 -34.56 63.35
C ALA A 467 -63.12 -34.57 64.83
N VAL A 468 -62.58 -35.70 65.30
CA VAL A 468 -62.04 -35.81 66.65
C VAL A 468 -60.61 -35.29 66.64
N SER A 469 -60.35 -34.23 67.40
CA SER A 469 -58.99 -33.74 67.59
C SER A 469 -58.23 -34.69 68.49
N ARG A 470 -57.02 -35.08 68.09
CA ARG A 470 -56.14 -35.90 68.93
C ARG A 470 -55.68 -35.04 70.12
N VAL A 471 -56.08 -35.41 71.33
CA VAL A 471 -55.59 -34.77 72.57
C VAL A 471 -54.11 -35.12 72.75
N GLU A 472 -53.25 -34.10 72.82
CA GLU A 472 -51.82 -34.27 73.02
C GLU A 472 -51.50 -34.48 74.50
N THR A 473 -51.23 -35.73 74.89
CA THR A 473 -50.67 -36.08 76.20
C THR A 473 -49.23 -35.54 76.33
N ASP A 474 -48.77 -35.22 77.54
CA ASP A 474 -47.40 -34.71 77.75
C ASP A 474 -46.30 -35.66 77.25
N GLU A 475 -46.55 -36.97 77.29
CA GLU A 475 -45.68 -37.97 76.67
C GLU A 475 -45.55 -37.80 75.15
N THR A 476 -46.65 -37.47 74.47
CA THR A 476 -46.65 -37.25 73.01
C THR A 476 -45.92 -35.96 72.64
N LYS A 477 -46.03 -34.90 73.46
CA LYS A 477 -45.27 -33.66 73.31
C LYS A 477 -43.77 -33.91 73.52
N ARG A 478 -43.38 -34.68 74.54
CA ARG A 478 -41.99 -35.09 74.78
C ARG A 478 -41.43 -35.92 73.60
N ARG A 479 -42.18 -36.87 73.06
CA ARG A 479 -41.76 -37.65 71.87
C ARG A 479 -41.60 -36.79 70.62
N LYS A 480 -42.50 -35.84 70.37
CA LYS A 480 -42.37 -34.88 69.26
C LYS A 480 -41.13 -33.99 69.41
N ARG A 481 -40.88 -33.47 70.62
CA ARG A 481 -39.67 -32.68 70.92
C ARG A 481 -38.39 -33.51 70.72
N LYS A 482 -38.33 -34.72 71.26
CA LYS A 482 -37.20 -35.64 71.04
C LYS A 482 -36.98 -35.93 69.56
N GLY A 483 -38.04 -36.19 68.80
CA GLY A 483 -37.95 -36.42 67.36
C GLY A 483 -37.51 -35.19 66.56
N LEU A 484 -37.85 -33.97 67.00
CA LEU A 484 -37.36 -32.75 66.36
C LEU A 484 -35.88 -32.50 66.68
N LEU A 485 -35.48 -32.73 67.93
CA LEU A 485 -34.09 -32.65 68.36
C LEU A 485 -33.20 -33.66 67.63
N THR A 486 -33.63 -34.92 67.45
CA THR A 486 -32.84 -35.91 66.71
C THR A 486 -32.70 -35.57 65.23
N TYR A 487 -33.73 -34.97 64.61
CA TYR A 487 -33.65 -34.48 63.24
C TYR A 487 -32.70 -33.28 63.10
N LEU A 488 -32.80 -32.30 64.00
CA LEU A 488 -31.87 -31.16 64.04
C LEU A 488 -30.44 -31.61 64.32
N ALA A 489 -30.25 -32.61 65.19
CA ALA A 489 -28.95 -33.21 65.45
C ALA A 489 -28.38 -33.92 64.21
N ALA A 490 -29.20 -34.67 63.46
CA ALA A 490 -28.77 -35.37 62.25
C ALA A 490 -28.45 -34.42 61.07
N LEU A 491 -29.15 -33.28 60.99
CA LEU A 491 -28.84 -32.22 60.02
C LEU A 491 -27.61 -31.41 60.47
N GLY A 492 -27.52 -31.10 61.77
CA GLY A 492 -26.38 -30.40 62.37
C GLY A 492 -25.09 -31.22 62.27
N SER A 493 -25.16 -32.55 62.42
CA SER A 493 -24.00 -33.42 62.23
C SER A 493 -23.51 -33.46 60.78
N LEU A 494 -24.40 -33.30 59.79
CA LEU A 494 -24.02 -33.18 58.37
C LEU A 494 -23.21 -31.89 58.15
N ILE A 495 -23.67 -30.77 58.71
CA ILE A 495 -22.99 -29.47 58.63
C ILE A 495 -21.65 -29.50 59.39
N ALA A 496 -21.62 -30.16 60.56
CA ALA A 496 -20.38 -30.36 61.31
C ALA A 496 -19.39 -31.24 60.54
N ALA A 497 -19.85 -32.31 59.89
CA ALA A 497 -19.03 -33.16 59.04
C ALA A 497 -18.48 -32.40 57.83
N TYR A 498 -19.29 -31.56 57.19
CA TYR A 498 -18.83 -30.66 56.14
C TYR A 498 -17.71 -29.74 56.62
N GLY A 499 -17.90 -29.10 57.79
CA GLY A 499 -16.88 -28.25 58.41
C GLY A 499 -15.59 -29.02 58.71
N GLY A 500 -15.69 -30.25 59.22
CA GLY A 500 -14.54 -31.13 59.45
C GLY A 500 -13.78 -31.46 58.17
N VAL A 501 -14.50 -31.82 57.09
CA VAL A 501 -13.90 -32.10 55.78
C VAL A 501 -13.21 -30.86 55.20
N MET A 502 -13.80 -29.67 55.37
CA MET A 502 -13.21 -28.40 54.92
C MET A 502 -11.92 -28.06 55.68
N VAL A 503 -11.88 -28.30 56.99
CA VAL A 503 -10.67 -28.10 57.81
C VAL A 503 -9.56 -29.07 57.40
N VAL A 504 -9.88 -30.35 57.19
CA VAL A 504 -8.92 -31.35 56.70
C VAL A 504 -8.34 -30.94 55.35
N GLN A 505 -9.18 -30.43 54.45
CA GLN A 505 -8.73 -29.94 53.14
C GLN A 505 -7.82 -28.72 53.24
N LEU A 506 -8.10 -27.79 54.15
CA LEU A 506 -7.26 -26.59 54.37
C LEU A 506 -5.89 -26.97 54.95
N ILE A 507 -5.83 -27.95 55.85
CA ILE A 507 -4.58 -28.47 56.41
C ILE A 507 -3.78 -29.18 55.32
N MET A 508 -4.41 -30.05 54.53
CA MET A 508 -3.73 -30.74 53.41
C MET A 508 -3.18 -29.75 52.37
N SER A 509 -3.90 -28.66 52.08
CA SER A 509 -3.44 -27.63 51.13
C SER A 509 -2.28 -26.76 51.63
N ARG A 510 -1.95 -26.80 52.93
CA ARG A 510 -0.82 -26.06 53.52
C ARG A 510 0.41 -26.93 53.75
N ALA A 511 0.25 -28.26 53.76
CA ALA A 511 1.31 -29.21 54.08
C ALA A 511 2.03 -29.77 52.84
N GLY A 512 1.45 -29.59 51.64
CA GLY A 512 2.12 -29.77 50.35
C GLY A 512 2.35 -28.43 49.70
#